data_AF-A0A820IAF3-F1
#
_entry.id   AF-A0A820IAF3-F1
#
_cell.length_a   1.000
_cell.length_b   1.000
_cell.length_c   1.000
_cell.angle_alpha   90.00
_cell.angle_beta   90.00
_cell.angle_gamma   90.00
#
_symmetry.space_group_name_H-M   'P 1'
#
loop_
_entity.id
_entity.type
_entity.pdbx_description
1 polymer ?
#
loop_
_entity_poly.entity_id
_entity_poly.type
_entity_poly.pdbx_seq_one_letter_code
_entity_poly.pdbx_strand_id
1 'polypeptide(L)'
;MHRHQAFSMYVFATSICSAVGQLFIFSTIEEFGPVVFTIIMTMRQAFSIILSCLFYGHQLTLFAIFGIHIAFLAIFLHAFIQFKRSKPMNNNIV
;
A
#
# COMPACT_ATOMS: atom_id res chain seq x y z
N MET A 1 1.45 -39.03 4.82
CA MET A 1 0.56 -38.28 5.73
C MET A 1 1.23 -37.06 6.40
N HIS A 2 2.26 -36.42 5.81
CA HIS A 2 3.05 -35.33 6.44
C HIS A 2 2.87 -33.95 5.78
N ARG A 3 1.84 -33.77 4.93
CA ARG A 3 1.56 -32.52 4.19
C ARG A 3 0.39 -31.71 4.76
N HIS A 4 -0.41 -32.29 5.66
CA HIS A 4 -1.61 -31.65 6.22
C HIS A 4 -1.32 -30.66 7.37
N GLN A 5 -0.37 -30.95 8.26
CA GLN A 5 -0.07 -30.06 9.40
C GLN A 5 0.59 -28.75 8.97
N ALA A 6 1.45 -28.79 7.94
CA ALA A 6 2.06 -27.59 7.38
C ALA A 6 0.99 -26.64 6.82
N PHE A 7 -0.03 -27.16 6.11
CA PHE A 7 -1.11 -26.34 5.57
C PHE A 7 -1.90 -25.61 6.66
N SER A 8 -2.29 -26.31 7.73
CA SER A 8 -2.97 -25.67 8.86
C SER A 8 -2.08 -24.59 9.49
N MET A 9 -0.79 -24.84 9.67
CA MET A 9 0.13 -23.84 10.22
C MET A 9 0.26 -22.60 9.33
N TYR A 10 0.36 -22.76 8.01
CA TYR A 10 0.38 -21.62 7.07
C TYR A 10 -0.94 -20.84 7.10
N VAL A 11 -2.08 -21.53 7.19
CA VAL A 11 -3.40 -20.89 7.28
C VAL A 11 -3.56 -20.11 8.59
N PHE A 12 -3.11 -20.66 9.72
CA PHE A 12 -3.13 -19.94 10.99
C PHE A 12 -2.17 -18.75 10.99
N ALA A 13 -0.94 -18.92 10.49
CA ALA A 13 0.04 -17.85 10.41
C ALA A 13 -0.43 -16.70 9.49
N THR A 14 -1.00 -17.01 8.33
CA THR A 14 -1.53 -15.98 7.42
C THR A 14 -2.77 -15.29 8.00
N SER A 15 -3.62 -16.03 8.73
CA SER A 15 -4.79 -15.46 9.39
C SER A 15 -4.39 -14.52 10.53
N ILE A 16 -3.44 -14.90 11.37
CA ILE A 16 -2.91 -14.03 12.45
C ILE A 16 -2.21 -12.81 11.85
N CYS A 17 -1.37 -12.99 10.84
CA CYS A 17 -0.70 -11.88 10.15
C CYS A 17 -1.73 -10.89 9.56
N SER A 18 -2.78 -11.41 8.91
CA SER A 18 -3.87 -10.60 8.37
C SER A 18 -4.64 -9.87 9.47
N ALA A 19 -4.97 -10.54 10.59
CA ALA A 19 -5.65 -9.93 11.72
C ALA A 19 -4.82 -8.81 12.36
N VAL A 20 -3.52 -9.02 12.56
CA VAL A 20 -2.60 -8.00 13.09
C VAL A 20 -2.47 -6.82 12.12
N GLY A 21 -2.33 -7.10 10.82
CA GLY A 21 -2.30 -6.05 9.79
C GLY A 21 -3.57 -5.22 9.76
N GLN A 22 -4.74 -5.85 9.90
CA GLN A 22 -6.02 -5.16 9.99
C GLN A 22 -6.15 -4.33 11.28
N LEU A 23 -5.69 -4.83 12.43
CA LEU A 23 -5.67 -4.07 13.68
C LEU A 23 -4.75 -2.85 13.61
N PHE A 24 -3.56 -3.00 13.02
CA PHE A 24 -2.62 -1.88 12.83
C PHE A 24 -3.20 -0.80 11.89
N ILE A 25 -3.88 -1.24 10.83
CA ILE A 25 -4.64 -0.38 9.93
C ILE A 25 -5.71 0.38 10.71
N PHE A 26 -6.50 -0.30 11.53
CA PHE A 26 -7.62 0.30 12.26
C PHE A 26 -7.16 1.29 13.33
N SER A 27 -6.15 0.93 14.14
CA SER A 27 -5.56 1.86 15.11
C SER A 27 -4.96 3.11 14.46
N THR A 28 -4.44 3.00 13.23
CA THR A 28 -3.94 4.17 12.50
C THR A 28 -5.09 4.99 11.90
N ILE A 29 -6.20 4.36 11.49
CA ILE A 29 -7.41 5.03 10.97
C ILE A 29 -8.03 5.95 12.03
N GLU A 30 -8.14 5.50 13.28
CA GLU A 30 -8.76 6.28 14.36
C GLU A 30 -8.05 7.61 14.61
N GLU A 31 -6.73 7.67 14.39
CA GLU A 31 -5.92 8.88 14.60
C GLU A 31 -5.90 9.81 13.35
N PHE A 32 -5.98 9.28 12.12
CA PHE A 32 -5.69 10.04 10.88
C PHE A 32 -6.81 10.09 9.81
N GLY A 33 -7.93 9.37 9.98
CA GLY A 33 -9.11 9.47 9.10
C GLY A 33 -8.91 8.98 7.64
N PRO A 34 -9.57 9.59 6.62
CA PRO A 34 -9.65 9.08 5.23
C PRO A 34 -8.29 8.98 4.49
N VAL A 35 -7.25 9.60 5.04
CA VAL A 35 -5.87 9.50 4.56
C VAL A 35 -5.36 8.06 4.65
N VAL A 36 -5.77 7.30 5.67
CA VAL A 36 -5.26 5.95 5.92
C VAL A 36 -5.78 4.92 4.92
N PHE A 37 -7.06 4.99 4.55
CA PHE A 37 -7.64 4.14 3.49
C PHE A 37 -6.83 4.28 2.19
N THR A 38 -6.46 5.52 1.87
CA THR A 38 -5.65 5.80 0.68
C THR A 38 -4.22 5.27 0.83
N ILE A 39 -3.58 5.46 1.99
CA ILE A 39 -2.24 4.94 2.24
C ILE A 39 -2.20 3.42 2.07
N ILE A 40 -3.16 2.66 2.61
CA ILE A 40 -3.20 1.20 2.47
C ILE A 40 -3.35 0.77 1.01
N MET A 41 -4.26 1.42 0.27
CA MET A 41 -4.46 1.17 -1.15
C MET A 41 -3.20 1.47 -1.97
N THR A 42 -2.45 2.52 -1.62
CA THR A 42 -1.17 2.82 -2.27
C THR A 42 -0.07 1.85 -1.90
N MET A 43 0.02 1.47 -0.62
CA MET A 43 1.09 0.60 -0.13
C MET A 43 0.98 -0.77 -0.80
N ARG A 44 -0.22 -1.35 -0.87
CA ARG A 44 -0.48 -2.61 -1.59
C ARG A 44 -0.01 -2.57 -3.05
N GLN A 45 -0.27 -1.46 -3.75
CA GLN A 45 0.15 -1.31 -5.16
C GLN A 45 1.66 -1.08 -5.27
N ALA A 46 2.24 -0.26 -4.39
CA ALA A 46 3.67 0.03 -4.35
C ALA A 46 4.49 -1.24 -4.09
N PHE A 47 4.06 -2.11 -3.17
CA PHE A 47 4.73 -3.40 -2.92
C PHE A 47 4.75 -4.29 -4.16
N SER A 48 3.63 -4.36 -4.89
CA SER A 48 3.57 -5.15 -6.13
C SER A 48 4.49 -4.59 -7.22
N ILE A 49 4.62 -3.26 -7.30
CA ILE A 49 5.52 -2.59 -8.26
C ILE A 49 6.97 -2.83 -7.89
N ILE A 50 7.35 -2.64 -6.62
CA ILE A 50 8.71 -2.87 -6.12
C ILE A 50 9.12 -4.33 -6.34
N LEU A 51 8.24 -5.27 -5.99
CA LEU A 51 8.52 -6.70 -6.15
C LEU A 51 8.66 -7.09 -7.62
N SER A 52 7.86 -6.50 -8.50
CA SER A 52 8.00 -6.66 -9.96
C SER A 52 9.35 -6.15 -10.45
N CYS A 53 9.78 -4.96 -10.01
CA CYS A 53 11.09 -4.41 -10.35
C CYS A 53 12.25 -5.30 -9.86
N LEU A 54 12.13 -5.92 -8.69
CA LEU A 54 13.15 -6.82 -8.15
C LEU A 54 13.21 -8.17 -8.89
N PHE A 55 12.07 -8.73 -9.28
CA PHE A 55 12.00 -10.02 -9.98
C PHE A 55 12.44 -9.95 -11.45
N TYR A 56 12.25 -8.81 -12.12
CA TYR A 56 12.55 -8.65 -13.55
C TYR A 56 14.06 -8.46 -13.86
N GLY A 57 14.94 -8.90 -12.95
CA GLY A 57 16.40 -8.74 -13.00
C GLY A 57 17.13 -9.46 -14.14
N HIS A 58 16.84 -9.11 -15.39
CA HIS A 58 17.66 -9.43 -16.55
C HIS A 58 17.81 -8.18 -17.43
N GLN A 59 19.05 -7.66 -17.54
CA GLN A 59 19.44 -6.45 -18.31
C GLN A 59 18.49 -5.26 -18.09
N LEU A 60 18.53 -4.65 -16.90
CA LEU A 60 17.72 -3.48 -16.55
C LEU A 60 18.21 -2.24 -17.31
N THR A 61 17.80 -2.16 -18.57
CA THR A 61 17.79 -0.97 -19.42
C THR A 61 17.01 0.15 -18.70
N LEU A 62 17.38 1.41 -18.94
CA LEU A 62 16.84 2.71 -18.45
C LEU A 62 15.36 2.77 -17.95
N PHE A 63 14.49 1.90 -18.43
CA PHE A 63 13.10 1.72 -18.00
C PHE A 63 12.91 1.47 -16.49
N ALA A 64 13.83 0.78 -15.80
CA ALA A 64 13.67 0.50 -14.37
C ALA A 64 13.82 1.76 -13.50
N ILE A 65 14.81 2.59 -13.83
CA ILE A 65 15.03 3.89 -13.19
C ILE A 65 13.84 4.81 -13.46
N PHE A 66 13.34 4.83 -14.70
CA PHE A 66 12.15 5.59 -15.06
C PHE A 66 10.90 5.11 -14.30
N GLY A 67 10.74 3.79 -14.13
CA GLY A 67 9.67 3.19 -13.34
C GLY A 67 9.71 3.59 -11.87
N ILE A 68 10.90 3.64 -11.25
CA ILE A 68 11.08 4.11 -9.87
C ILE A 68 10.68 5.59 -9.73
N HIS A 69 11.10 6.44 -10.67
CA HIS A 69 10.73 7.86 -10.65
C HIS A 69 9.22 8.08 -10.82
N ILE A 70 8.56 7.34 -11.72
CA ILE A 70 7.11 7.40 -11.89
C ILE A 70 6.38 6.89 -10.64
N ALA A 71 6.84 5.79 -10.06
CA ALA A 71 6.23 5.23 -8.84
C ALA A 71 6.33 6.21 -7.67
N PHE A 72 7.51 6.82 -7.49
CA PHE A 72 7.72 7.85 -6.47
C PHE A 72 6.80 9.06 -6.68
N LEU A 73 6.70 9.55 -7.92
CA LEU A 73 5.82 10.67 -8.28
C LEU A 73 4.33 10.33 -8.05
N ALA A 74 3.88 9.15 -8.46
CA ALA A 74 2.49 8.72 -8.30
C ALA A 74 2.08 8.64 -6.82
N ILE A 75 2.94 8.09 -5.96
CA ILE A 75 2.71 8.04 -4.50
C ILE A 75 2.66 9.45 -3.92
N PHE A 76 3.63 10.30 -4.28
CA PHE A 76 3.71 11.68 -3.78
C PHE A 76 2.49 12.52 -4.20
N LEU A 77 2.10 12.44 -5.47
CA LEU A 77 0.96 13.17 -6.02
C LEU A 77 -0.36 12.70 -5.39
N HIS A 78 -0.52 11.38 -5.19
CA HIS A 78 -1.72 10.83 -4.57
C HIS A 78 -1.84 11.24 -3.09
N ALA A 79 -0.74 11.23 -2.35
CA ALA A 79 -0.69 11.75 -0.97
C ALA A 79 -1.03 13.24 -0.93
N PHE A 80 -0.50 14.04 -1.86
CA PHE A 80 -0.76 15.48 -1.94
C PHE A 80 -2.22 15.80 -2.27
N ILE A 81 -2.84 15.06 -3.21
CA ILE A 81 -4.25 15.22 -3.56
C ILE A 81 -5.16 14.88 -2.38
N GLN A 82 -4.85 13.82 -1.63
CA GLN A 82 -5.61 13.45 -0.43
C GLN A 82 -5.48 14.47 0.70
N PHE A 83 -4.27 15.00 0.91
CA PHE A 83 -4.04 16.09 1.85
C PHE A 83 -4.87 17.33 1.46
N LYS A 84 -4.92 17.66 0.17
CA LYS A 84 -5.73 18.77 -0.34
C LYS A 84 -7.24 18.51 -0.21
N ARG A 85 -7.72 17.28 -0.36
CA ARG A 85 -9.13 16.89 -0.14
C ARG A 85 -9.59 16.98 1.32
N SER A 86 -8.67 16.99 2.29
CA SER A 86 -9.01 17.21 3.71
C SER A 86 -9.29 18.67 4.08
N LYS A 87 -9.01 19.64 3.17
CA LYS A 87 -9.65 20.95 3.30
C LYS A 87 -11.01 20.88 2.60
N PRO A 88 -12.15 20.87 3.34
CA PRO A 88 -13.41 21.14 2.70
C PRO A 88 -13.30 22.50 2.04
N MET A 89 -13.49 22.52 0.73
CA MET A 89 -13.75 23.73 -0.02
C MET A 89 -15.02 24.33 0.58
N ASN A 90 -14.83 25.27 1.50
CA ASN A 90 -15.86 26.15 2.02
C ASN A 90 -16.41 26.97 0.85
N ASN A 91 -17.39 26.41 0.13
CA ASN A 91 -18.17 27.11 -0.87
C ASN A 91 -19.25 27.94 -0.18
N ASN A 92 -18.81 28.96 0.56
CA ASN A 92 -19.62 30.11 0.92
C ASN A 92 -19.24 31.28 -0.01
N ILE A 93 -19.37 31.08 -1.32
CA ILE A 93 -19.56 32.21 -2.25
C ILE A 93 -21.04 32.57 -2.14
N VAL A 94 -21.26 33.60 -1.32
CA VAL A 94 -22.35 34.59 -1.31
C VAL A 94 -23.17 34.68 -2.58
#